data_AF-A0A820K1Z0-F1
#
_entry.id   AF-A0A820K1Z0-F1
#
_cell.length_a   1.000
_cell.length_b   1.000
_cell.length_c   1.000
_cell.angle_alpha   90.00
_cell.angle_beta   90.00
_cell.angle_gamma   90.00
#
_symmetry.space_group_name_H-M   'P 1'
#
loop_
_entity.id
_entity.type
_entity.pdbx_description
1 polymer ?
#
loop_
_entity_poly.entity_id
_entity_poly.type
_entity_poly.pdbx_seq_one_letter_code
_entity_poly.pdbx_strand_id
1 'polypeptide(L)'
;FDDYGNLNNWWQQGTARSFDERAQCFIDQYTQYRIGNKHINGLLTLDENIAYNGDLRIAYAAYKRYLNRHHLLSNTSLKKSPTANFTWS
;
A
#
# COMPACT_ATOMS: atom_id res chain seq x y z
N PHE A 1 4.22 8.54 -15.75
CA PHE A 1 3.57 9.44 -16.73
C PHE A 1 3.08 10.67 -16.00
N ASP A 2 3.14 11.84 -16.63
CA ASP A 2 2.53 13.07 -16.12
C ASP A 2 1.00 13.05 -16.30
N ASP A 3 0.33 14.13 -15.91
CA ASP A 3 -1.12 14.31 -16.00
C ASP A 3 -1.65 14.32 -17.45
N TYR A 4 -0.80 14.56 -18.43
CA TYR A 4 -1.11 14.49 -19.87
C TYR A 4 -0.82 13.11 -20.48
N GLY A 5 -0.30 12.17 -19.69
CA GLY A 5 0.05 10.83 -20.15
C GLY A 5 1.41 10.73 -20.85
N ASN A 6 2.29 11.73 -20.73
CA ASN A 6 3.63 11.70 -21.31
C ASN A 6 4.66 11.08 -20.36
N LEU A 7 5.73 10.48 -20.93
CA LEU A 7 6.85 9.94 -20.18
C LEU A 7 7.86 11.05 -19.82
N ASN A 8 7.43 11.95 -18.94
CA ASN A 8 8.29 12.98 -18.38
C ASN A 8 8.64 12.65 -16.93
N ASN A 9 9.89 12.91 -16.53
CA ASN A 9 10.24 12.88 -15.11
C ASN A 9 9.77 14.18 -14.45
N TRP A 10 8.66 14.10 -13.73
CA TRP A 10 8.08 15.20 -12.96
C TRP A 10 8.35 15.10 -11.45
N TRP A 11 9.15 14.12 -11.03
CA TRP A 11 9.48 13.88 -9.63
C TRP A 11 10.75 14.65 -9.24
N GLN A 12 10.72 15.24 -8.05
CA GLN A 12 11.96 15.71 -7.42
C GLN A 12 12.84 14.50 -7.08
N GLN A 13 14.17 14.66 -7.17
CA GLN A 13 15.13 13.58 -6.93
C GLN A 13 14.94 12.91 -5.56
N GLY A 14 14.68 13.70 -4.52
CA GLY A 14 14.42 13.17 -3.18
C GLY A 14 13.15 12.31 -3.10
N THR A 15 12.09 12.70 -3.82
CA THR A 15 10.83 11.95 -3.86
C THR A 15 11.00 10.62 -4.58
N ALA A 16 11.72 10.60 -5.71
CA ALA A 16 12.00 9.38 -6.46
C ALA A 16 12.80 8.38 -5.59
N ARG A 17 13.84 8.86 -4.90
CA ARG A 17 14.62 8.03 -3.98
C ARG A 17 13.77 7.45 -2.84
N SER A 18 12.93 8.26 -2.20
CA SER A 18 12.05 7.77 -1.14
C SER A 18 10.98 6.79 -1.64
N PHE A 19 10.56 6.89 -2.90
CA PHE A 19 9.68 5.91 -3.52
C PHE A 19 10.41 4.58 -3.69
N ASP A 20 11.62 4.60 -4.27
CA ASP A 20 12.43 3.40 -4.49
C ASP A 20 12.74 2.67 -3.17
N GLU A 21 13.10 3.42 -2.12
CA GLU A 21 13.35 2.87 -0.78
C GLU A 21 12.12 2.14 -0.20
N ARG A 22 10.91 2.66 -0.43
CA ARG A 22 9.67 2.01 0.03
C ARG A 22 9.27 0.86 -0.88
N ALA A 23 9.47 0.98 -2.19
CA ALA A 23 9.22 -0.09 -3.15
C ALA A 23 10.09 -1.31 -2.82
N GLN A 24 11.33 -1.10 -2.37
CA GLN A 24 12.22 -2.19 -1.94
C GLN A 24 11.62 -3.04 -0.81
N CYS A 25 10.90 -2.44 0.15
CA CYS A 25 10.22 -3.18 1.21
C CYS A 25 9.21 -4.20 0.66
N PHE A 26 8.47 -3.83 -0.39
CA PHE A 26 7.57 -4.76 -1.07
C PHE A 26 8.31 -5.86 -1.81
N ILE A 27 9.39 -5.52 -2.51
CA ILE A 27 10.21 -6.53 -3.21
C ILE A 27 10.70 -7.57 -2.19
N ASP A 28 11.27 -7.10 -1.08
CA ASP A 28 11.83 -7.95 -0.04
C ASP A 28 10.75 -8.82 0.61
N GLN A 29 9.61 -8.22 0.98
CA GLN A 29 8.48 -8.93 1.57
C GLN A 29 7.94 -10.02 0.63
N TYR A 30 7.60 -9.66 -0.61
CA TYR A 30 6.92 -10.58 -1.52
C TYR A 30 7.84 -11.67 -2.06
N THR A 31 9.15 -11.42 -2.12
CA THR A 31 10.14 -12.45 -2.49
C THR A 31 10.23 -13.58 -1.45
N GLN A 32 9.88 -13.32 -0.19
CA GLN A 32 9.85 -14.36 0.85
C GLN A 32 8.68 -15.32 0.71
N TYR A 33 7.62 -14.96 -0.03
CA TYR A 33 6.47 -15.83 -0.22
C TYR A 33 6.77 -16.97 -1.21
N ARG A 34 6.18 -18.14 -0.93
CA ARG A 34 6.35 -19.35 -1.72
C ARG A 34 5.00 -19.96 -2.07
N ILE A 35 4.86 -20.38 -3.32
CA ILE A 35 3.72 -21.16 -3.81
C ILE A 35 4.27 -22.50 -4.28
N GLY A 36 3.93 -23.56 -3.54
CA GLY A 36 4.54 -24.87 -3.72
C GLY A 36 6.06 -24.79 -3.55
N ASN A 37 6.81 -25.13 -4.61
CA ASN A 37 8.27 -25.11 -4.63
C ASN A 37 8.91 -23.85 -5.23
N LYS A 38 8.13 -22.82 -5.57
CA LYS A 38 8.63 -21.60 -6.23
C LYS A 38 8.41 -20.37 -5.37
N HIS A 39 9.43 -19.52 -5.30
CA HIS A 39 9.29 -18.18 -4.73
C HIS A 39 8.54 -17.26 -5.69
N ILE A 40 7.75 -16.35 -5.12
CA ILE A 40 7.23 -15.22 -5.89
C ILE A 40 8.40 -14.31 -6.25
N ASN A 41 8.42 -13.79 -7.48
CA ASN A 41 9.36 -12.75 -7.85
C ASN A 41 8.78 -11.39 -7.42
N GLY A 42 9.28 -10.84 -6.32
CA GLY A 42 8.78 -9.59 -5.76
C GLY A 42 8.99 -8.37 -6.65
N LEU A 43 10.04 -8.38 -7.50
CA LEU A 43 10.28 -7.33 -8.49
C LEU A 43 9.28 -7.41 -9.65
N LEU A 44 9.00 -8.62 -10.13
CA LEU A 44 8.06 -8.84 -11.24
C LEU A 44 6.62 -8.45 -10.88
N THR A 45 6.26 -8.56 -9.60
CA THR A 45 4.89 -8.30 -9.10
C THR A 45 4.76 -6.96 -8.38
N LEU A 46 5.80 -6.13 -8.42
CA LEU A 46 5.93 -4.94 -7.59
C LEU A 46 4.77 -3.94 -7.79
N ASP A 47 4.44 -3.63 -9.04
CA ASP A 47 3.44 -2.62 -9.37
C ASP A 47 2.06 -3.03 -8.85
N GLU A 48 1.67 -4.29 -9.06
CA GLU A 48 0.43 -4.84 -8.53
C GLU A 48 0.43 -4.91 -7.00
N ASN A 49 1.55 -5.30 -6.39
CA ASN A 49 1.66 -5.36 -4.92
C ASN A 49 1.48 -3.97 -4.29
N ILE A 50 2.08 -2.93 -4.88
CA ILE A 50 1.91 -1.54 -4.44
C ILE A 50 0.45 -1.11 -4.61
N ALA A 51 -0.15 -1.36 -5.78
CA ALA A 51 -1.52 -0.98 -6.07
C ALA A 51 -2.52 -1.63 -5.09
N TYR A 52 -2.46 -2.94 -4.90
CA TYR A 52 -3.39 -3.66 -4.03
C TYR A 52 -3.27 -3.26 -2.55
N ASN A 53 -2.06 -3.06 -2.04
CA ASN A 53 -1.87 -2.57 -0.67
C ASN A 53 -2.36 -1.13 -0.51
N GLY A 54 -2.16 -0.29 -1.54
CA GLY A 54 -2.72 1.06 -1.61
C GLY A 54 -4.24 1.06 -1.56
N ASP A 55 -4.88 0.24 -2.39
CA ASP A 55 -6.34 0.14 -2.51
C ASP A 55 -6.97 -0.33 -1.19
N LEU A 56 -6.44 -1.38 -0.57
CA LEU A 56 -6.95 -1.87 0.71
C LEU A 56 -6.83 -0.81 1.81
N ARG A 57 -5.72 -0.08 1.87
CA ARG A 57 -5.54 1.01 2.82
C ARG A 57 -6.53 2.14 2.59
N ILE A 58 -6.76 2.54 1.34
CA ILE A 58 -7.71 3.60 0.98
C ILE A 58 -9.15 3.17 1.29
N ALA A 59 -9.54 1.95 0.88
CA ALA A 59 -10.86 1.39 1.13
C ALA A 59 -11.15 1.30 2.63
N TYR A 60 -10.18 0.83 3.41
CA TYR A 60 -10.30 0.76 4.86
C TYR A 60 -10.43 2.15 5.50
N ALA A 61 -9.61 3.12 5.07
CA ALA A 61 -9.71 4.50 5.54
C ALA A 61 -11.07 5.13 5.20
N ALA A 62 -11.60 4.88 3.99
CA ALA A 62 -12.92 5.34 3.56
C ALA A 62 -14.03 4.73 4.42
N TYR A 63 -13.95 3.43 4.72
CA TYR A 63 -14.91 2.76 5.59
C TYR A 63 -14.88 3.30 7.03
N LYS A 64 -13.69 3.53 7.60
CA LYS A 64 -13.57 4.19 8.91
C LYS A 64 -14.18 5.59 8.92
N ARG A 65 -13.95 6.38 7.86
CA ARG A 65 -14.56 7.71 7.70
C ARG A 65 -16.08 7.62 7.61
N TYR A 66 -16.61 6.65 6.86
CA TYR A 66 -18.04 6.36 6.81
C TYR A 66 -18.61 6.06 8.20
N LEU A 67 -18.05 5.09 8.92
CA LEU A 67 -18.52 4.73 10.26
C LEU A 67 -18.46 5.90 11.24
N ASN A 68 -17.42 6.74 11.16
CA ASN A 68 -17.31 7.92 12.01
C ASN A 68 -18.39 8.96 11.69
N ARG A 69 -18.64 9.23 10.40
CA ARG A 69 -19.72 10.15 9.95
C ARG A 69 -21.10 9.71 10.40
N HIS A 70 -21.31 8.40 10.57
CA HIS A 70 -22.58 7.84 11.03
C HIS A 70 -22.60 7.51 12.52
N HIS A 71 -21.59 7.94 13.30
CA HIS A 71 -21.46 7.65 14.74
C HIS A 71 -21.48 6.15 15.10
N LEU A 72 -21.15 5.28 14.15
CA LEU A 72 -21.12 3.83 14.32
C LEU A 72 -19.76 3.32 14.79
N LEU A 73 -18.69 4.11 14.61
CA LEU A 73 -17.31 3.66 14.84
C LEU A 73 -17.08 3.14 16.27
N SER A 74 -17.69 3.74 17.29
CA SER A 74 -17.54 3.32 18.70
C SER A 74 -17.99 1.89 18.98
N ASN A 75 -18.93 1.39 18.19
CA ASN A 75 -19.60 0.10 18.40
C ASN A 75 -18.99 -1.01 17.54
N THR A 76 -17.93 -0.70 16.77
CA THR A 76 -17.28 -1.67 15.89
C THR A 76 -16.00 -2.22 16.49
N SER A 77 -15.67 -3.47 16.14
CA SER A 77 -14.37 -4.10 16.45
C SER A 77 -13.19 -3.32 15.88
N LEU A 78 -13.41 -2.48 14.86
CA LEU A 78 -12.39 -1.64 14.24
C LEU A 78 -11.80 -0.57 15.17
N LYS A 79 -12.52 -0.13 16.20
CA LYS A 79 -11.98 0.79 17.21
C LYS A 79 -10.98 0.10 18.15
N LYS A 80 -11.08 -1.23 18.30
CA LYS A 80 -10.27 -2.03 19.23
C LYS A 80 -9.03 -2.68 18.58
N SER A 81 -8.87 -2.58 17.26
CA SER A 81 -7.78 -3.24 16.53
C SER A 81 -6.51 -2.38 16.52
N PRO A 82 -5.42 -2.79 17.20
CA PRO A 82 -4.13 -2.08 17.15
C PRO A 82 -3.43 -2.22 15.79
N THR A 83 -3.80 -3.22 14.98
CA THR A 83 -3.29 -3.45 13.61
C THR A 83 -3.97 -2.58 12.54
N ALA A 84 -4.96 -1.76 12.93
CA ALA A 84 -5.69 -0.87 12.03
C ALA A 84 -4.88 0.37 11.58
N ASN A 85 -3.66 0.55 12.10
CA ASN A 85 -2.74 1.57 11.66
C ASN A 85 -1.78 0.92 10.65
N PHE A 86 -2.14 0.97 9.37
CA PHE A 86 -1.24 0.65 8.25
C PHE A 86 -0.10 1.68 8.23
N THR A 87 0.86 1.52 9.14
CA THR A 87 2.12 2.23 9.15
C THR A 87 3.19 1.30 8.60
N TRP A 88 3.87 1.75 7.55
CA TRP A 88 5.09 1.12 7.05
C TRP A 88 6.11 1.11 8.19
N SER A 89 6.36 -0.06 8.78
CA SER A 89 7.48 -0.31 9.70
C SER A 89 8.77 -0.45 8.92
#